data_AF-A0AAW1IT20-F1
#
_entry.id   AF-A0AAW1IT20-F1
#
_cell.length_a   1.000
_cell.length_b   1.000
_cell.length_c   1.000
_cell.angle_alpha   90.00
_cell.angle_beta   90.00
_cell.angle_gamma   90.00
#
_symmetry.space_group_name_H-M   'P 1'
#
loop_
_entity.id
_entity.type
_entity.pdbx_description
1 polymer ?
#
loop_
_entity_poly.entity_id
_entity_poly.type
_entity_poly.pdbx_seq_one_letter_code
_entity_poly.pdbx_strand_id
1 'polypeptide(L)'
;MVGELQKKIEGKEWLFRLAYLADMFSKISEVSLAIQGKNITVFAANERVAAVKKKLKFWAESIKKHDIDSFPTLKQFWEEDLEKNIPDELFNEILQHLNDVPHSVIEYFPEEQENKLKQYEWVRNPFEVTEQPTTLSATQYESLIDLTSESTLKTKFTKEPLVDFWCSIEHEHPELVHQAISVLLPFMTTYLCESGFWTYIHMLQQKQNIVIGLTPNRT
;
A
#
# COMPACT_ATOMS: atom_id res chain seq x y z
N MET A 1 42.08 7.12 -11.05
CA MET A 1 40.83 6.39 -11.41
C MET A 1 40.02 5.96 -10.18
N VAL A 2 40.56 5.18 -9.22
CA VAL A 2 39.83 4.85 -7.97
C VAL A 2 39.62 6.08 -7.07
N GLY A 3 40.61 6.96 -6.93
CA GLY A 3 40.51 8.19 -6.11
C GLY A 3 39.60 9.30 -6.68
N GLU A 4 39.31 9.31 -7.98
CA GLU A 4 38.36 10.25 -8.60
C GLU A 4 36.91 9.77 -8.47
N LEU A 5 36.70 8.46 -8.53
CA LEU A 5 35.41 7.84 -8.20
C LEU A 5 35.09 8.00 -6.71
N GLN A 6 36.08 7.86 -5.83
CA GLN A 6 35.92 8.07 -4.39
C GLN A 6 35.57 9.53 -4.04
N LYS A 7 36.21 10.52 -4.70
CA LYS A 7 35.83 11.93 -4.58
C LYS A 7 34.43 12.26 -5.15
N LYS A 8 33.97 11.53 -6.18
CA LYS A 8 32.60 11.65 -6.70
C LYS A 8 31.55 11.02 -5.77
N ILE A 9 31.92 9.96 -5.04
CA ILE A 9 31.05 9.30 -4.05
C ILE A 9 31.05 10.05 -2.71
N GLU A 10 32.08 10.84 -2.38
CA GLU A 10 32.13 11.65 -1.16
C GLU A 10 31.78 13.13 -1.40
N GLY A 11 31.40 13.49 -2.64
CA GLY A 11 31.05 14.86 -3.01
C GLY A 11 29.76 15.33 -2.35
N LYS A 12 29.70 16.63 -2.05
CA LYS A 12 28.53 17.32 -1.49
C LYS A 12 27.24 17.04 -2.28
N GLU A 13 27.33 16.99 -3.60
CA GLU A 13 26.23 16.64 -4.50
C GLU A 13 25.74 15.21 -4.32
N TRP A 14 26.63 14.26 -4.04
CA TRP A 14 26.27 12.87 -3.77
C TRP A 14 25.56 12.72 -2.42
N LEU A 15 26.07 13.40 -1.38
CA LEU A 15 25.41 13.41 -0.07
C LEU A 15 24.01 14.02 -0.14
N PHE A 16 23.82 15.06 -0.95
CA PHE A 16 22.51 15.64 -1.22
C PHE A 16 21.54 14.64 -1.86
N ARG A 17 21.99 13.91 -2.91
CA ARG A 17 21.21 12.82 -3.54
C ARG A 17 20.89 11.71 -2.54
N LEU A 18 21.87 11.31 -1.72
CA LEU A 18 21.69 10.24 -0.73
C LEU A 18 20.67 10.63 0.35
N ALA A 19 20.74 11.86 0.87
CA ALA A 19 19.80 12.37 1.86
C ALA A 19 18.36 12.37 1.32
N TYR A 20 18.18 12.83 0.07
CA TYR A 20 16.90 12.74 -0.62
C TYR A 20 16.41 11.30 -0.78
N LEU A 21 17.27 10.38 -1.24
CA LEU A 21 16.92 8.98 -1.41
C LEU A 21 16.54 8.32 -0.08
N ALA A 22 17.24 8.63 1.02
CA ALA A 22 16.92 8.11 2.35
C ALA A 22 15.51 8.52 2.81
N ASP A 23 15.13 9.78 2.60
CA ASP A 23 13.78 10.27 2.88
C ASP A 23 12.74 9.61 1.98
N MET A 24 13.03 9.44 0.69
CA MET A 24 12.12 8.76 -0.25
C MET A 24 11.91 7.28 0.11
N PHE A 25 12.97 6.54 0.44
CA PHE A 25 12.86 5.15 0.88
C PHE A 25 12.04 5.05 2.16
N SER A 26 12.25 5.96 3.12
CA SER A 26 11.48 5.99 4.37
C SER A 26 9.99 6.21 4.09
N LYS A 27 9.65 7.19 3.24
CA LYS A 27 8.27 7.49 2.84
C LYS A 27 7.60 6.34 2.09
N ILE A 28 8.29 5.71 1.15
CA ILE A 28 7.77 4.55 0.40
C ILE A 28 7.61 3.35 1.34
N SER A 29 8.55 3.16 2.27
CA SER A 29 8.47 2.07 3.27
C SER A 29 7.31 2.25 4.24
N GLU A 30 7.01 3.48 4.66
CA GLU A 30 5.84 3.76 5.52
C GLU A 30 4.55 3.35 4.80
N VAL A 31 4.47 3.69 3.51
CA VAL A 31 3.34 3.32 2.64
C VAL A 31 3.23 1.82 2.43
N SER A 32 4.35 1.14 2.14
CA SER A 32 4.33 -0.31 1.91
C SER A 32 3.88 -1.04 3.18
N LEU A 33 4.39 -0.67 4.34
CA LEU A 33 3.93 -1.19 5.63
C LEU A 33 2.45 -0.91 5.86
N ALA A 34 2.00 0.30 5.52
CA ALA A 34 0.60 0.67 5.62
C ALA A 34 -0.30 -0.13 4.66
N ILE A 35 0.20 -0.69 3.55
CA ILE A 35 -0.60 -1.49 2.59
C ILE A 35 -0.45 -3.02 2.83
N GLN A 36 0.53 -3.45 3.64
CA GLN A 36 0.88 -4.86 3.88
C GLN A 36 0.31 -5.48 5.18
N GLY A 37 -0.50 -4.75 5.95
CA GLY A 37 -1.19 -5.24 7.14
C GLY A 37 -2.21 -6.36 6.90
N LYS A 38 -2.43 -7.19 7.93
CA LYS A 38 -3.28 -8.40 7.91
C LYS A 38 -4.79 -8.19 7.69
N ASN A 39 -5.28 -6.94 7.72
CA ASN A 39 -6.71 -6.62 7.62
C ASN A 39 -6.97 -5.44 6.68
N ILE A 40 -6.24 -5.40 5.57
CA ILE A 40 -6.34 -4.32 4.59
C ILE A 40 -7.22 -4.81 3.46
N THR A 41 -8.38 -4.19 3.35
CA THR A 41 -9.30 -4.41 2.23
C THR A 41 -8.75 -3.75 0.97
N VAL A 42 -9.19 -4.24 -0.19
CA VAL A 42 -8.91 -3.64 -1.49
C VAL A 42 -9.21 -2.13 -1.52
N PHE A 43 -10.28 -1.70 -0.83
CA PHE A 43 -10.65 -0.29 -0.69
C PHE A 43 -9.59 0.51 0.06
N ALA A 44 -9.20 0.04 1.26
CA ALA A 44 -8.22 0.73 2.10
C ALA A 44 -6.84 0.80 1.42
N ALA A 45 -6.44 -0.26 0.70
CA ALA A 45 -5.22 -0.25 -0.09
C ALA A 45 -5.28 0.80 -1.21
N ASN A 46 -6.38 0.84 -1.98
CA ASN A 46 -6.54 1.79 -3.07
C ASN A 46 -6.54 3.26 -2.57
N GLU A 47 -7.18 3.53 -1.44
CA GLU A 47 -7.15 4.87 -0.81
C GLU A 47 -5.75 5.28 -0.39
N ARG A 48 -4.98 4.34 0.20
CA ARG A 48 -3.58 4.59 0.58
C ARG A 48 -2.72 4.88 -0.65
N VAL A 49 -2.88 4.13 -1.73
CA VAL A 49 -2.19 4.37 -3.00
C VAL A 49 -2.57 5.73 -3.59
N ALA A 50 -3.86 6.07 -3.59
CA ALA A 50 -4.35 7.36 -4.08
C ALA A 50 -3.77 8.52 -3.25
N ALA A 51 -3.68 8.38 -1.93
CA ALA A 51 -3.04 9.35 -1.05
C ALA A 51 -1.54 9.53 -1.39
N VAL A 52 -0.85 8.46 -1.74
CA VAL A 52 0.58 8.50 -2.12
C VAL A 52 0.78 9.18 -3.45
N LYS A 53 -0.06 8.89 -4.44
CA LYS A 53 -0.07 9.62 -5.72
C LYS A 53 -0.24 11.13 -5.48
N LYS A 54 -1.13 11.54 -4.56
CA LYS A 54 -1.31 12.96 -4.18
C LYS A 54 -0.08 13.53 -3.47
N LYS A 55 0.51 12.79 -2.53
CA LYS A 55 1.74 13.20 -1.81
C LYS A 55 2.93 13.37 -2.76
N LEU A 56 3.12 12.47 -3.73
CA LEU A 56 4.19 12.56 -4.74
C LEU A 56 4.07 13.83 -5.57
N LYS A 57 2.85 14.15 -6.04
CA LYS A 57 2.57 15.42 -6.76
C LYS A 57 2.89 16.63 -5.90
N PHE A 58 2.43 16.63 -4.65
CA PHE A 58 2.74 17.71 -3.69
C PHE A 58 4.24 17.88 -3.47
N TRP A 59 5.00 16.79 -3.27
CA TRP A 59 6.45 16.87 -3.10
C TRP A 59 7.15 17.41 -4.34
N ALA A 60 6.71 17.05 -5.55
CA ALA A 60 7.24 17.63 -6.78
C ALA A 60 6.99 19.14 -6.85
N GLU A 61 5.79 19.60 -6.47
CA GLU A 61 5.46 21.03 -6.40
C GLU A 61 6.28 21.79 -5.34
N SER A 62 6.55 21.18 -4.18
CA SER A 62 7.42 21.75 -3.15
C SER A 62 8.87 21.88 -3.64
N ILE A 63 9.43 20.82 -4.23
CA ILE A 63 10.79 20.84 -4.78
C ILE A 63 10.95 21.90 -5.87
N LYS A 64 9.95 22.10 -6.72
CA LYS A 64 9.94 23.18 -7.73
C LYS A 64 10.06 24.58 -7.12
N LYS A 65 9.62 24.76 -5.87
CA LYS A 65 9.72 26.02 -5.11
C LYS A 65 10.98 26.07 -4.23
N HIS A 66 11.87 25.09 -4.35
CA HIS A 66 13.00 24.85 -3.44
C HIS A 66 12.57 24.67 -1.97
N ASP A 67 11.34 24.21 -1.75
CA ASP A 67 10.84 23.81 -0.43
C ASP A 67 11.15 22.33 -0.20
N ILE A 68 12.04 22.08 0.76
CA ILE A 68 12.49 20.74 1.16
C ILE A 68 11.95 20.33 2.54
N ASP A 69 10.97 21.05 3.11
CA ASP A 69 10.42 20.76 4.45
C ASP A 69 9.82 19.35 4.56
N SER A 70 9.34 18.82 3.43
CA SER A 70 8.84 17.46 3.36
C SER A 70 9.92 16.38 3.48
N PHE A 71 11.20 16.73 3.46
CA PHE A 71 12.35 15.83 3.40
C PHE A 71 13.30 16.12 4.59
N PRO A 72 13.06 15.52 5.77
CA PRO A 72 13.80 15.84 6.99
C PRO A 72 15.31 15.63 6.89
N THR A 73 15.74 14.51 6.29
CA THR A 73 17.16 14.19 6.13
C THR A 73 17.82 15.16 5.15
N LEU A 74 17.14 15.47 4.04
CA LEU A 74 17.61 16.45 3.06
C LEU A 74 17.68 17.85 3.65
N LYS A 75 16.67 18.25 4.44
CA LYS A 75 16.60 19.54 5.12
C LYS A 75 17.73 19.69 6.13
N GLN A 76 17.96 18.67 6.96
CA GLN A 76 19.06 18.68 7.91
C GLN A 76 20.40 18.88 7.18
N PHE A 77 20.65 18.13 6.12
CA PHE A 77 21.85 18.29 5.30
C PHE A 77 21.98 19.69 4.70
N TRP A 78 20.86 20.28 4.23
CA TRP A 78 20.83 21.62 3.66
C TRP A 78 21.08 22.73 4.68
N GLU A 79 20.63 22.57 5.92
CA GLU A 79 20.82 23.53 7.00
C GLU A 79 22.23 23.48 7.59
N GLU A 80 22.85 22.29 7.61
CA GLU A 80 24.24 22.09 8.04
C GLU A 80 25.25 22.63 6.99
N ASP A 81 24.82 22.79 5.74
CA ASP A 81 25.63 23.35 4.67
C ASP A 81 25.63 24.90 4.66
N LEU A 82 26.74 25.48 5.11
CA LEU A 82 26.93 26.94 5.21
C LEU A 82 26.98 27.66 3.84
N GLU A 83 27.40 26.98 2.78
CA GLU A 83 27.59 27.61 1.46
C GLU A 83 26.35 27.54 0.58
N LYS A 84 25.41 26.63 0.86
CA LYS A 84 24.18 26.37 0.08
C LYS A 84 24.39 26.32 -1.44
N ASN A 85 25.58 25.91 -1.84
CA ASN A 85 26.02 25.91 -3.24
C ASN A 85 25.70 24.55 -3.89
N ILE A 86 24.41 24.23 -3.97
CA ILE A 86 23.90 23.05 -4.69
C ILE A 86 23.33 23.56 -6.01
N PRO A 87 23.78 23.02 -7.16
CA PRO A 87 23.23 23.38 -8.46
C PRO A 87 21.72 23.12 -8.57
N ASP A 88 21.00 24.02 -9.23
CA ASP A 88 19.57 23.84 -9.55
C ASP A 88 19.32 22.58 -10.39
N GLU A 89 20.33 22.10 -11.13
CA GLU A 89 20.31 20.84 -11.85
C GLU A 89 19.95 19.64 -10.94
N LEU A 90 20.44 19.62 -9.69
CA LEU A 90 20.12 18.54 -8.74
C LEU A 90 18.66 18.60 -8.27
N PHE A 91 18.10 19.80 -8.12
CA PHE A 91 16.67 19.95 -7.83
C PHE A 91 15.81 19.49 -9.01
N ASN A 92 16.25 19.76 -10.25
CA ASN A 92 15.58 19.27 -11.45
C ASN A 92 15.65 17.75 -11.58
N GLU A 93 16.78 17.12 -11.21
CA GLU A 93 16.88 15.66 -11.15
C GLU A 93 15.90 15.05 -10.14
N ILE A 94 15.81 15.64 -8.93
CA ILE A 94 14.85 15.21 -7.91
C ILE A 94 13.41 15.38 -8.40
N LEU A 95 13.11 16.52 -9.03
CA LEU A 95 11.80 16.81 -9.61
C LEU A 95 11.42 15.76 -10.65
N GLN A 96 12.36 15.44 -11.55
CA GLN A 96 12.15 14.43 -12.59
C GLN A 96 11.87 13.06 -11.96
N HIS A 97 12.69 12.64 -10.99
CA HIS A 97 12.47 11.38 -10.27
C HIS A 97 11.10 11.35 -9.57
N LEU A 98 10.68 12.43 -8.91
CA LEU A 98 9.35 12.51 -8.28
C LEU A 98 8.19 12.42 -9.27
N ASN A 99 8.38 12.88 -10.51
CA ASN A 99 7.38 12.74 -11.57
C ASN A 99 7.37 11.34 -12.18
N ASP A 100 8.51 10.64 -12.18
CA ASP A 100 8.65 9.29 -12.73
C ASP A 100 8.16 8.20 -11.76
N VAL A 101 8.35 8.38 -10.44
CA VAL A 101 7.91 7.42 -9.40
C VAL A 101 6.41 7.08 -9.52
N PRO A 102 5.47 8.04 -9.67
CA PRO A 102 4.06 7.74 -9.88
C PRO A 102 3.80 6.74 -11.01
N HIS A 103 4.53 6.81 -12.12
CA HIS A 103 4.35 5.89 -13.25
C HIS A 103 4.70 4.46 -12.85
N SER A 104 5.80 4.27 -12.10
CA SER A 104 6.15 2.96 -11.55
C SER A 104 5.13 2.45 -10.52
N VAL A 105 4.52 3.34 -9.72
CA VAL A 105 3.48 2.98 -8.75
C VAL A 105 2.15 2.63 -9.42
N ILE A 106 1.82 3.26 -10.57
CA ILE A 106 0.61 2.96 -11.36
C ILE A 106 0.69 1.55 -11.96
N GLU A 107 1.87 1.05 -12.31
CA GLU A 107 2.02 -0.34 -12.79
C GLU A 107 1.56 -1.37 -11.74
N TYR A 108 1.76 -1.07 -10.44
CA TYR A 108 1.27 -1.94 -9.36
C TYR A 108 -0.20 -1.70 -8.98
N PHE A 109 -0.77 -0.54 -9.33
CA PHE A 109 -2.15 -0.17 -9.00
C PHE A 109 -2.84 0.58 -10.16
N PRO A 110 -3.38 -0.18 -11.13
CA PRO A 110 -4.01 0.38 -12.33
C PRO A 110 -5.26 1.21 -12.02
N GLU A 111 -5.49 2.30 -12.75
CA GLU A 111 -6.70 3.12 -12.61
C GLU A 111 -7.98 2.36 -12.96
N GLU A 112 -7.88 1.32 -13.80
CA GLU A 112 -8.99 0.41 -14.09
C GLU A 112 -9.48 -0.30 -12.83
N GLN A 113 -8.58 -0.62 -11.90
CA GLN A 113 -8.93 -1.22 -10.61
C GLN A 113 -9.77 -0.25 -9.78
N GLU A 114 -9.41 1.04 -9.74
CA GLU A 114 -10.15 2.08 -9.04
C GLU A 114 -11.58 2.23 -9.58
N ASN A 115 -11.74 2.23 -10.90
CA ASN A 115 -13.06 2.34 -11.53
C ASN A 115 -13.91 1.08 -11.34
N LYS A 116 -13.30 -0.12 -11.33
CA LYS A 116 -14.00 -1.36 -10.97
C LYS A 116 -14.49 -1.32 -9.53
N LEU A 117 -13.67 -0.83 -8.59
CA LEU A 117 -14.03 -0.77 -7.17
C LEU A 117 -15.21 0.17 -6.88
N LYS A 118 -15.36 1.25 -7.64
CA LYS A 118 -16.54 2.14 -7.53
C LYS A 118 -17.86 1.41 -7.74
N GLN A 119 -17.88 0.37 -8.57
CA GLN A 119 -19.08 -0.44 -8.80
C GLN A 119 -19.45 -1.32 -7.60
N TYR A 120 -18.50 -1.53 -6.69
CA TYR A 120 -18.64 -2.32 -5.47
C TYR A 120 -18.69 -1.45 -4.21
N GLU A 121 -19.01 -0.16 -4.32
CA GLU A 121 -19.09 0.73 -3.15
C GLU A 121 -20.13 0.24 -2.11
N TRP A 122 -21.16 -0.47 -2.57
CA TRP A 122 -22.15 -1.14 -1.70
C TRP A 122 -21.53 -2.22 -0.78
N VAL A 123 -20.39 -2.80 -1.16
CA VAL A 123 -19.65 -3.75 -0.31
C VAL A 123 -18.98 -3.01 0.86
N ARG A 124 -18.55 -1.77 0.62
CA ARG A 124 -17.92 -0.94 1.64
C ARG A 124 -18.95 -0.28 2.55
N ASN A 125 -19.99 0.30 1.96
CA ASN A 125 -21.01 1.10 2.66
C ASN A 125 -22.42 0.62 2.27
N PRO A 126 -22.83 -0.61 2.66
CA PRO A 126 -24.11 -1.17 2.25
C PRO A 126 -25.29 -0.29 2.69
N PHE A 127 -25.22 0.34 3.86
CA PHE A 127 -26.27 1.19 4.44
C PHE A 127 -26.39 2.60 3.83
N GLU A 128 -25.52 2.97 2.87
CA GLU A 128 -25.55 4.26 2.18
C GLU A 128 -26.03 4.15 0.73
N VAL A 129 -26.39 2.95 0.28
CA VAL A 129 -26.84 2.69 -1.09
C VAL A 129 -28.23 3.26 -1.32
N THR A 130 -28.37 4.13 -2.33
CA THR A 130 -29.65 4.77 -2.70
C THR A 130 -30.23 4.26 -4.02
N GLU A 131 -29.39 3.65 -4.86
CA GLU A 131 -29.74 3.16 -6.19
C GLU A 131 -29.19 1.76 -6.40
N GLN A 132 -29.80 0.98 -7.31
CA GLN A 132 -29.35 -0.38 -7.61
C GLN A 132 -27.92 -0.37 -8.17
N PRO A 133 -26.95 -1.03 -7.50
CA PRO A 133 -25.61 -1.19 -8.06
C PRO A 133 -25.64 -2.00 -9.35
N THR A 134 -24.85 -1.60 -10.35
CA THR A 134 -24.77 -2.31 -11.64
C THR A 134 -24.25 -3.74 -11.53
N THR A 135 -23.60 -4.08 -10.41
CA THR A 135 -23.08 -5.41 -10.11
C THR A 135 -24.14 -6.38 -9.57
N LEU A 136 -25.31 -5.88 -9.16
CA LEU A 136 -26.36 -6.65 -8.50
C LEU A 136 -27.54 -6.93 -9.45
N SER A 137 -28.02 -8.17 -9.44
CA SER A 137 -29.32 -8.50 -10.03
C SER A 137 -30.47 -7.86 -9.21
N ALA A 138 -31.68 -7.84 -9.77
CA ALA A 138 -32.86 -7.34 -9.04
C ALA A 138 -33.08 -8.09 -7.72
N THR A 139 -32.97 -9.43 -7.73
CA THR A 139 -33.13 -10.26 -6.54
C THR A 139 -32.04 -10.00 -5.48
N GLN A 140 -30.80 -9.77 -5.91
CA GLN A 140 -29.72 -9.42 -4.99
C GLN A 140 -29.92 -8.03 -4.40
N TYR A 141 -30.42 -7.09 -5.20
CA TYR A 141 -30.72 -5.75 -4.72
C TYR A 141 -31.90 -5.73 -3.74
N GLU A 142 -32.95 -6.53 -3.96
CA GLU A 142 -34.02 -6.75 -2.97
C GLU A 142 -33.45 -7.27 -1.64
N SER A 143 -32.57 -8.28 -1.70
CA SER A 143 -31.89 -8.78 -0.50
C SER A 143 -31.02 -7.71 0.18
N LEU A 144 -30.45 -6.76 -0.57
CA LEU A 144 -29.67 -5.65 0.00
C LEU A 144 -30.59 -4.63 0.68
N ILE A 145 -31.78 -4.38 0.12
CA ILE A 145 -32.79 -3.53 0.74
C ILE A 145 -33.26 -4.12 2.07
N ASP A 146 -33.49 -5.44 2.12
CA ASP A 146 -33.85 -6.13 3.35
C ASP A 146 -32.75 -5.97 4.42
N LEU A 147 -31.50 -6.30 4.07
CA LEU A 147 -30.33 -6.15 4.93
C LEU A 147 -30.18 -4.72 5.47
N THR A 148 -30.33 -3.71 4.59
CA THR A 148 -30.11 -2.30 4.95
C THR A 148 -31.25 -1.69 5.77
N SER A 149 -32.43 -2.32 5.73
CA SER A 149 -33.58 -1.95 6.56
C SER A 149 -33.45 -2.42 8.02
N GLU A 150 -32.53 -3.35 8.30
CA GLU A 150 -32.32 -3.89 9.64
C GLU A 150 -31.40 -3.03 10.50
N SER A 151 -31.99 -2.34 11.48
CA SER A 151 -31.26 -1.49 12.43
C SER A 151 -30.23 -2.24 13.31
N THR A 152 -30.47 -3.53 13.58
CA THR A 152 -29.55 -4.43 14.30
C THR A 152 -28.29 -4.68 13.49
N LEU A 153 -28.42 -4.99 12.20
CA LEU A 153 -27.30 -5.17 11.28
C LEU A 153 -26.53 -3.87 11.08
N LYS A 154 -27.21 -2.72 11.00
CA LYS A 154 -26.55 -1.41 10.96
C LYS A 154 -25.69 -1.14 12.20
N THR A 155 -26.21 -1.51 13.37
CA THR A 155 -25.47 -1.38 14.63
C THR A 155 -24.29 -2.34 14.70
N LYS A 156 -24.42 -3.54 14.13
CA LYS A 156 -23.33 -4.53 14.05
C LYS A 156 -22.22 -4.06 13.12
N PHE A 157 -22.58 -3.56 11.94
CA PHE A 157 -21.66 -3.00 10.94
C PHE A 157 -20.76 -1.90 11.51
N THR A 158 -21.28 -1.03 12.39
CA THR A 158 -20.47 0.04 13.00
C THR A 158 -19.50 -0.44 14.07
N LYS A 159 -19.63 -1.69 14.54
CA LYS A 159 -18.83 -2.26 15.64
C LYS A 159 -17.81 -3.30 15.17
N GLU A 160 -18.03 -3.92 14.02
CA GLU A 160 -17.21 -5.02 13.51
C GLU A 160 -16.35 -4.60 12.32
N PRO A 161 -15.17 -5.21 12.13
CA PRO A 161 -14.41 -5.08 10.89
C PRO A 161 -15.25 -5.51 9.67
N LEU A 162 -15.02 -4.87 8.51
CA LEU A 162 -15.83 -5.06 7.31
C LEU A 162 -15.97 -6.54 6.89
N VAL A 163 -14.85 -7.27 6.90
CA VAL A 163 -14.83 -8.70 6.52
C VAL A 163 -15.63 -9.54 7.52
N ASP A 164 -15.47 -9.27 8.82
CA ASP A 164 -16.16 -10.00 9.87
C ASP A 164 -17.68 -9.77 9.80
N PHE A 165 -18.10 -8.53 9.53
CA PHE A 165 -19.51 -8.20 9.31
C PHE A 165 -20.11 -9.04 8.18
N TRP A 166 -19.48 -9.07 6.99
CA TRP A 166 -19.97 -9.85 5.85
C TRP A 166 -20.02 -11.34 6.16
N CYS A 167 -18.99 -11.91 6.79
CA CYS A 167 -19.00 -13.32 7.20
C CYS A 167 -20.14 -13.62 8.19
N SER A 168 -20.49 -12.67 9.05
CA SER A 168 -21.46 -12.87 10.12
C SER A 168 -22.92 -13.00 9.65
N ILE A 169 -23.20 -12.60 8.41
CA ILE A 169 -24.54 -12.63 7.79
C ILE A 169 -24.63 -13.64 6.63
N GLU A 170 -23.64 -14.53 6.50
CA GLU A 170 -23.56 -15.55 5.43
C GLU A 170 -24.81 -16.43 5.35
N HIS A 171 -25.39 -16.78 6.50
CA HIS A 171 -26.59 -17.62 6.53
C HIS A 171 -27.87 -16.89 6.10
N GLU A 172 -27.94 -15.58 6.34
CA GLU A 172 -29.13 -14.75 6.06
C GLU A 172 -29.10 -14.22 4.62
N HIS A 173 -27.92 -13.83 4.13
CA HIS A 173 -27.73 -13.22 2.81
C HIS A 173 -26.56 -13.85 2.03
N PRO A 174 -26.59 -15.17 1.74
CA PRO A 174 -25.44 -15.91 1.20
C PRO A 174 -24.94 -15.37 -0.14
N GLU A 175 -25.84 -14.96 -1.03
CA GLU A 175 -25.46 -14.45 -2.36
C GLU A 175 -24.73 -13.09 -2.28
N LEU A 176 -25.19 -12.20 -1.38
CA LEU A 176 -24.55 -10.91 -1.15
C LEU A 176 -23.18 -11.09 -0.50
N VAL A 177 -23.10 -11.97 0.50
CA VAL A 177 -21.84 -12.27 1.18
C VAL A 177 -20.82 -12.85 0.22
N HIS A 178 -21.21 -13.81 -0.62
CA HIS A 178 -20.31 -14.40 -1.60
C HIS A 178 -19.71 -13.33 -2.54
N GLN A 179 -20.53 -12.39 -3.01
CA GLN A 179 -20.04 -11.28 -3.83
C GLN A 179 -19.15 -10.31 -3.05
N ALA A 180 -19.57 -9.88 -1.85
CA ALA A 180 -18.79 -8.99 -1.00
C ALA A 180 -17.41 -9.58 -0.68
N ILE A 181 -17.38 -10.85 -0.27
CA ILE A 181 -16.16 -11.59 0.05
C ILE A 181 -15.29 -11.77 -1.21
N SER A 182 -15.85 -12.02 -2.39
CA SER A 182 -15.07 -12.10 -3.64
C SER A 182 -14.32 -10.80 -3.98
N VAL A 183 -14.87 -9.65 -3.57
CA VAL A 183 -14.25 -8.32 -3.74
C VAL A 183 -13.22 -8.07 -2.64
N LEU A 184 -13.46 -8.54 -1.42
CA LEU A 184 -12.60 -8.31 -0.25
C LEU A 184 -11.42 -9.29 -0.14
N LEU A 185 -11.53 -10.48 -0.73
CA LEU A 185 -10.55 -11.57 -0.67
C LEU A 185 -9.20 -11.29 -1.35
N PRO A 186 -9.11 -10.63 -2.53
CA PRO A 186 -7.84 -10.50 -3.23
C PRO A 186 -6.80 -9.78 -2.38
N PHE A 187 -5.63 -10.42 -2.21
CA PHE A 187 -4.50 -9.78 -1.55
C PHE A 187 -3.95 -8.66 -2.43
N MET A 188 -3.93 -7.45 -1.87
CA MET A 188 -3.47 -6.26 -2.58
C MET A 188 -1.96 -6.22 -2.80
N THR A 189 -1.21 -7.02 -2.06
CA THR A 189 0.23 -7.17 -2.24
C THR A 189 0.58 -8.64 -2.13
N THR A 190 1.70 -9.03 -2.76
CA THR A 190 2.27 -10.36 -2.59
C THR A 190 2.77 -10.63 -1.17
N TYR A 191 2.81 -9.63 -0.28
CA TYR A 191 3.37 -9.74 1.07
C TYR A 191 2.76 -10.89 1.89
N LEU A 192 1.44 -11.07 1.86
CA LEU A 192 0.81 -12.16 2.61
C LEU A 192 1.15 -13.53 2.02
N CYS A 193 1.27 -13.62 0.68
CA CYS A 193 1.78 -14.81 0.01
C CYS A 193 3.25 -15.06 0.37
N GLU A 194 4.11 -14.04 0.27
CA GLU A 194 5.54 -14.10 0.60
C GLU A 194 5.75 -14.49 2.06
N SER A 195 5.04 -13.86 3.00
CA SER A 195 5.09 -14.17 4.43
C SER A 195 4.66 -15.62 4.71
N GLY A 196 3.61 -16.10 4.04
CA GLY A 196 3.18 -17.49 4.09
C GLY A 196 4.26 -18.44 3.56
N PHE A 197 4.87 -18.12 2.41
CA PHE A 197 5.97 -18.89 1.84
C PHE A 197 7.21 -18.88 2.74
N TRP A 198 7.61 -17.73 3.29
CA TRP A 198 8.73 -17.63 4.24
C TRP A 198 8.49 -18.47 5.48
N THR A 199 7.27 -18.43 6.03
CA THR A 199 6.86 -19.27 7.16
C THR A 199 6.96 -20.75 6.82
N TYR A 200 6.47 -21.14 5.64
CA TYR A 200 6.55 -22.52 5.15
C TYR A 200 8.00 -22.99 4.96
N ILE A 201 8.85 -22.18 4.32
CA ILE A 201 10.28 -22.48 4.15
C ILE A 201 10.98 -22.61 5.51
N HIS A 202 10.69 -21.73 6.46
CA HIS A 202 11.23 -21.80 7.81
C HIS A 202 10.81 -23.09 8.53
N MET A 203 9.55 -23.52 8.40
CA MET A 203 9.07 -24.80 8.94
C MET A 203 9.76 -26.00 8.28
N LEU A 204 9.98 -25.97 6.97
CA LEU A 204 10.73 -27.01 6.26
C LEU A 204 12.20 -27.08 6.69
N GLN A 205 12.87 -25.93 6.84
CA GLN A 205 14.25 -25.85 7.33
C GLN A 205 14.38 -26.43 8.75
N GLN A 206 13.43 -26.13 9.65
CA GLN A 206 13.41 -26.75 10.98
C GLN A 206 13.21 -28.27 10.89
N LYS A 207 12.28 -28.75 10.07
CA LYS A 207 12.10 -30.19 9.86
C LYS A 207 13.34 -30.87 9.28
N GLN A 208 14.02 -30.25 8.31
CA GLN A 208 15.27 -30.77 7.76
C GLN A 208 16.38 -30.82 8.82
N ASN A 209 16.58 -29.76 9.60
CA ASN A 209 17.58 -29.75 10.69
C ASN A 209 17.32 -30.84 11.75
N ILE A 210 16.05 -31.16 12.03
CA ILE A 210 15.68 -32.29 12.90
C ILE A 210 16.03 -33.64 12.26
N VAL A 211 15.77 -33.82 10.96
CA VAL A 211 16.07 -35.06 10.23
C VAL A 211 17.59 -35.30 10.10
N ILE A 212 18.37 -34.24 9.87
CA ILE A 212 19.83 -34.34 9.75
C ILE A 212 20.47 -34.63 11.13
N GLY A 213 19.94 -34.02 12.20
CA GLY A 213 20.35 -34.29 13.59
C GLY A 213 19.98 -35.69 14.12
N LEU A 214 19.15 -36.44 13.39
CA LEU A 214 18.74 -37.81 13.73
C LEU A 214 19.43 -38.88 12.87
N THR A 215 20.32 -38.52 11.94
CA THR A 215 21.17 -39.53 11.27
C THR A 215 22.26 -39.99 12.24
N PRO A 216 22.22 -41.24 12.76
CA PRO A 216 23.31 -41.73 13.59
C PRO A 216 24.50 -41.94 12.67
N ASN A 217 25.67 -41.42 13.07
CA ASN A 217 26.97 -41.84 12.52
C ASN A 217 27.02 -43.37 12.48
N ARG A 218 26.80 -43.95 11.29
CA ARG A 218 27.11 -45.36 11.04
C ARG A 218 28.62 -45.46 10.92
N THR A 219 29.21 -45.97 11.99
CA THR A 219 30.56 -46.52 12.06
C THR A 219 30.67 -47.75 11.18
#